data_AF-A0A5S4YNX9-F1
#
_entry.id   AF-A0A5S4YNX9-F1
#
_cell.length_a   1.000
_cell.length_b   1.000
_cell.length_c   1.000
_cell.angle_alpha   90.00
_cell.angle_beta   90.00
_cell.angle_gamma   90.00
#
_symmetry.space_group_name_H-M   'P 1'
#
loop_
_entity.id
_entity.type
_entity.pdbx_description
1 polymer ?
#
loop_
_entity_poly.entity_id
_entity_poly.type
_entity_poly.pdbx_seq_one_letter_code
_entity_poly.pdbx_strand_id
1 'polypeptide(L)' 'MCPYCQSVNADGALVCASCARDIAVPVTLIAERDDLLRKRDELRDELKRARSEIEAIMLRRKSH' A
#
# COMPACT_ATOMS: atom_id res chain seq x y z
N MET A 1 -0.12 15.00 -13.40
CA MET A 1 1.17 14.94 -14.13
C MET A 1 1.32 13.55 -14.74
N CYS A 2 1.70 13.44 -16.01
CA CYS A 2 1.89 12.15 -16.68
C CYS A 2 3.09 11.40 -16.08
N PRO A 3 2.94 10.13 -15.65
CA PRO A 3 4.01 9.38 -15.01
C PRO A 3 5.16 9.01 -15.96
N TYR A 4 4.97 9.12 -17.27
CA TYR A 4 5.96 8.72 -18.28
C TYR A 4 6.78 9.89 -18.81
N CYS A 5 6.12 10.96 -19.24
CA CYS A 5 6.78 12.11 -19.87
C CYS A 5 6.65 13.39 -19.07
N GLN A 6 6.12 13.32 -17.85
CA GLN A 6 6.08 14.42 -16.89
C GLN A 6 5.23 15.64 -17.31
N SER A 7 4.51 15.59 -18.44
CA SER A 7 3.64 16.69 -18.84
C SER A 7 2.43 16.84 -17.93
N VAL A 8 1.95 18.08 -17.77
CA VAL A 8 0.68 18.36 -17.11
C VAL A 8 -0.44 18.06 -18.10
N ASN A 9 -1.47 17.35 -17.64
CA ASN A 9 -2.63 16.99 -18.42
C ASN A 9 -3.87 17.45 -17.64
N ALA A 10 -4.99 17.64 -18.33
CA ALA A 10 -6.25 17.99 -17.69
C ALA A 10 -6.66 16.94 -16.65
N ASP A 11 -7.41 17.36 -15.64
CA ASP A 11 -7.93 16.45 -14.63
C ASP A 11 -8.82 15.38 -15.27
N GLY A 12 -8.61 14.12 -14.89
CA GLY A 12 -9.33 12.99 -15.46
C GLY A 12 -8.91 12.58 -16.88
N ALA A 13 -7.84 13.15 -17.44
CA ALA A 13 -7.32 12.71 -18.74
C ALA A 13 -6.99 11.21 -18.73
N LEU A 14 -7.59 10.46 -19.66
CA LEU A 14 -7.34 9.01 -19.79
C LEU A 14 -6.01 8.73 -20.50
N VAL A 15 -5.64 9.59 -21.43
CA VAL A 15 -4.44 9.50 -22.28
C VAL A 15 -3.65 10.80 -22.17
N CYS A 16 -2.32 10.69 -22.15
CA CYS A 16 -1.45 11.84 -22.15
C CYS A 16 -1.44 12.53 -23.53
N ALA A 17 -1.75 13.83 -23.57
CA ALA A 17 -1.76 14.60 -24.81
C ALA A 17 -0.36 14.76 -25.45
N SER A 18 0.71 14.63 -24.66
CA SER A 18 2.09 14.82 -25.14
C SER A 18 2.76 13.54 -25.64
N CYS A 19 2.47 12.39 -25.02
CA CYS A 19 3.16 11.13 -25.33
C CYS A 19 2.22 9.98 -25.72
N ALA A 20 0.91 10.23 -25.81
CA ALA A 20 -0.13 9.30 -26.24
C ALA A 20 -0.27 8.00 -25.41
N ARG A 21 0.35 7.93 -24.22
CA ARG A 21 0.18 6.77 -23.32
C ARG A 21 -1.07 6.91 -22.47
N ASP A 22 -1.68 5.78 -22.14
CA ASP A 22 -2.73 5.71 -21.13
C ASP A 22 -2.16 6.11 -19.76
N ILE A 23 -2.83 7.04 -19.09
CA ILE A 23 -2.43 7.58 -17.78
C ILE A 23 -3.56 7.51 -16.75
N ALA A 24 -4.77 7.12 -17.15
CA ALA A 24 -5.83 6.80 -16.20
C ALA A 24 -5.54 5.50 -15.47
N VAL A 25 -5.70 5.53 -14.15
CA VAL A 25 -5.70 4.34 -13.33
C VAL A 25 -7.16 3.89 -13.17
N PRO A 26 -7.54 2.68 -13.62
CA PRO A 26 -8.87 2.13 -13.40
C PRO A 26 -9.28 2.15 -11.92
N VAL A 27 -10.53 2.52 -11.63
CA VAL A 27 -11.07 2.57 -10.27
C VAL A 27 -10.96 1.23 -9.55
N THR A 28 -11.09 0.13 -10.29
CA THR A 28 -10.91 -1.24 -9.77
C THR A 28 -9.50 -1.46 -9.22
N LEU A 29 -8.45 -0.99 -9.90
CA LEU A 29 -7.07 -1.11 -9.41
C LEU A 29 -6.80 -0.24 -8.18
N ILE A 30 -7.49 0.90 -8.06
CA ILE A 30 -7.42 1.75 -6.86
C ILE A 30 -8.04 0.99 -5.67
N ALA A 31 -9.22 0.40 -5.86
CA ALA A 31 -9.88 -0.40 -4.83
C ALA A 31 -9.04 -1.62 -4.42
N GLU A 32 -8.48 -2.36 -5.38
CA GLU A 32 -7.59 -3.49 -5.11
C GLU A 32 -6.34 -3.07 -4.31
N ARG A 33 -5.73 -1.94 -4.67
CA ARG A 33 -4.60 -1.38 -3.92
C ARG A 33 -5.01 -1.08 -2.47
N ASP A 34 -6.16 -0.47 -2.26
CA ASP A 34 -6.63 -0.08 -0.93
C ASP A 34 -6.93 -1.31 -0.06
N ASP A 35 -7.50 -2.35 -0.64
CA ASP A 35 -7.69 -3.65 0.03
C ASP A 35 -6.36 -4.32 0.40
N LEU A 36 -5.36 -4.27 -0.49
CA LEU A 36 -4.02 -4.80 -0.21
C LEU A 36 -3.33 -4.02 0.91
N LEU A 37 -3.48 -2.70 0.94
CA LEU A 37 -2.94 -1.86 2.02
C LEU A 37 -3.56 -2.23 3.36
N ARG A 38 -4.88 -2.38 3.42
CA ARG A 38 -5.60 -2.79 4.63
C ARG A 38 -5.12 -4.17 5.11
N LYS A 39 -5.04 -5.16 4.22
CA LYS A 39 -4.56 -6.51 4.57
C LYS A 39 -3.11 -6.48 5.09
N ARG A 40 -2.24 -5.68 4.49
CA ARG A 40 -0.86 -5.52 4.95
C ARG A 40 -0.82 -4.97 6.37
N ASP A 41 -1.66 -3.99 6.68
CA ASP A 41 -1.67 -3.33 7.99
C ASP A 41 -2.22 -4.28 9.07
N GLU A 42 -3.28 -5.03 8.76
CA GLU A 42 -3.81 -6.11 9.61
C GLU A 42 -2.71 -7.15 9.97
N LEU A 43 -1.95 -7.62 8.97
CA LEU A 43 -0.87 -8.58 9.16
C LEU A 43 0.30 -8.02 9.98
N ARG A 44 0.61 -6.73 9.80
CA ARG A 44 1.66 -6.06 10.59
C ARG A 44 1.30 -5.98 12.06
N ASP A 45 0.04 -5.68 12.36
CA ASP A 45 -0.46 -5.62 13.73
C ASP A 45 -0.47 -7.00 14.39
N GLU A 46 -0.86 -8.04 13.64
CA GLU A 46 -0.80 -9.42 14.10
C GLU A 46 0.63 -9.85 14.43
N LEU A 47 1.58 -9.58 13.52
CA LEU A 47 2.99 -9.87 13.74
C LEU A 47 3.53 -9.13 14.98
N LYS A 48 3.14 -7.87 15.16
CA LYS A 48 3.53 -7.08 16.35
C LYS A 48 3.03 -7.74 17.63
N ARG A 49 1.75 -8.14 17.68
CA ARG A 49 1.16 -8.83 18.84
C ARG A 49 1.90 -10.13 19.15
N ALA A 50 2.09 -10.98 18.15
CA ALA A 50 2.80 -12.26 18.32
C ALA A 50 4.23 -12.08 18.85
N ARG A 51 4.96 -11.06 18.35
CA ARG A 51 6.30 -10.73 18.86
C ARG A 51 6.27 -10.30 20.33
N SER A 52 5.34 -9.43 20.71
CA SER A 52 5.18 -9.00 22.09
C SER A 52 4.80 -10.15 23.04
N GLU A 53 3.97 -11.09 22.59
CA GLU A 53 3.62 -12.28 23.37
C GLU A 53 4.84 -13.18 23.61
N ILE A 54 5.64 -13.44 22.57
CA ILE A 54 6.89 -14.21 22.69
C ILE A 54 7.84 -13.53 23.69
N GLU A 55 8.03 -12.22 23.57
CA GLU A 55 8.90 -11.45 24.47
C GLU A 55 8.43 -11.54 25.92
N ALA A 56 7.13 -11.43 26.17
CA ALA A 56 6.55 -11.60 27.50
C ALA A 56 6.79 -13.00 28.08
N ILE A 57 6.66 -14.05 27.27
CA ILE A 57 6.96 -15.43 27.68
C ILE A 57 8.45 -15.58 28.02
N MET A 58 9.33 -15.02 27.19
CA MET A 58 10.77 -15.07 27.42
C MET A 58 11.19 -14.33 28.70
N LEU A 59 10.60 -13.17 28.97
CA LEU A 59 10.85 -12.41 30.20
C LEU A 59 10.42 -13.20 31.44
N ARG A 60 9.21 -13.78 31.43
CA ARG A 60 8.71 -14.62 32.54
C ARG A 60 9.64 -15.81 32.83
N ARG A 61 10.19 -16.44 31.80
CA ARG A 61 11.14 -17.56 31.95
C ARG A 61 12.49 -17.15 32.53
N LYS A 62 12.92 -15.90 32.35
CA LYS A 62 14.19 -15.37 32.90
C LYS A 62 14.07 -14.91 34.36
N SER A 63 12.85 -14.63 34.82
CA SER A 63 12.57 -14.20 36.20
C SER A 63 12.25 -15.35 37.17
N HIS A 64 12.21 -16.60 36.66
CA HIS A 64 12.18 -17.84 37.44
C HIS A 64 13.54 -18.52 37.39
#